data_AF-E8JPZ9-F1
#
_entry.id   AF-E8JPZ9-F1
#
_cell.length_a   1.000
_cell.length_b   1.000
_cell.length_c   1.000
_cell.angle_alpha   90.00
_cell.angle_beta   90.00
_cell.angle_gamma   90.00
#
_symmetry.space_group_name_H-M   'P 1'
#
loop_
_entity.id
_entity.type
_entity.pdbx_description
1 polymer ?
#
loop_
_entity_poly.entity_id
_entity_poly.type
_entity_poly.pdbx_seq_one_letter_code
_entity_poly.pdbx_strand_id
1 'polypeptide(L)'
;MDIKLKDFEGPLDLLLHLVSKYQMDIYDVPIVEVIEQYLAYISTLQAIKLEVAGEYMVMASQLMLIKSRKLLPKIVEAEPEENDPEQELLTQIEEYRRFKAISEEMSAQHDERAKFYSKPKQELIFEDAVLVHDKTIMDLFLSFSHVMAEKQRELKNSHTVVERDDYRIEDMMTVITERLSQSKKLVLNRVFKECQSLPEMITMFLATLELIKVHEVEVEQVENFGDIVLRSVS
;
A
#
# COMPACT_ATOMS: atom_id res chain seq x y z
N MET A 1 24.79 4.51 0.83
CA MET A 1 23.51 5.13 0.40
C MET A 1 22.61 4.00 -0.06
N ASP A 2 21.66 3.60 0.77
CA ASP A 2 20.69 2.54 0.45
C ASP A 2 19.59 3.12 -0.45
N ILE A 3 19.73 2.94 -1.76
CA ILE A 3 18.68 3.29 -2.73
C ILE A 3 17.68 2.13 -2.73
N LYS A 4 16.61 2.24 -1.94
CA LYS A 4 15.53 1.24 -1.92
C LYS A 4 14.66 1.43 -3.16
N LEU A 5 14.46 0.37 -3.94
CA LEU A 5 13.61 0.34 -5.16
C LEU A 5 12.14 0.76 -4.90
N LYS A 6 11.74 0.93 -3.63
CA LYS A 6 10.37 1.28 -3.24
C LYS A 6 9.99 2.73 -3.54
N ASP A 7 10.96 3.58 -3.91
CA ASP A 7 10.72 5.02 -4.09
C ASP A 7 10.68 5.46 -5.57
N PHE A 8 10.78 4.53 -6.54
CA PHE A 8 10.71 4.87 -7.97
C PHE A 8 9.41 4.37 -8.62
N GLU A 9 8.81 5.20 -9.47
CA GLU A 9 7.55 4.90 -10.16
C GLU A 9 7.73 4.08 -11.45
N GLY A 10 8.94 3.60 -11.74
CA GLY A 10 9.22 2.76 -12.91
C GLY A 10 10.66 2.85 -13.42
N PRO A 11 11.00 2.12 -14.50
CA PRO A 11 12.36 2.09 -15.06
C PRO A 11 12.82 3.42 -15.65
N LEU A 12 11.91 4.19 -16.27
CA LEU A 12 12.23 5.54 -16.79
C LEU A 12 12.55 6.53 -15.68
N ASP A 13 11.89 6.42 -14.53
CA ASP A 13 12.14 7.27 -13.37
C ASP A 13 13.54 7.00 -12.77
N LEU A 14 13.91 5.73 -12.67
CA LEU A 14 15.25 5.34 -12.28
C LEU A 14 16.30 5.86 -13.27
N LEU A 15 16.06 5.71 -14.57
CA LEU A 15 16.98 6.22 -15.60
C LEU A 15 17.11 7.74 -15.53
N LEU A 16 16.00 8.46 -15.37
CA LEU A 16 16.02 9.92 -15.18
C LEU A 16 16.84 10.31 -13.95
N HIS A 17 16.70 9.57 -12.84
CA HIS A 17 17.51 9.79 -11.64
C HIS A 17 19.01 9.58 -11.89
N LEU A 18 19.39 8.53 -12.61
CA LEU A 18 20.78 8.23 -12.95
C LEU A 18 21.38 9.29 -13.89
N VAL A 19 20.63 9.70 -14.91
CA VAL A 19 21.01 10.76 -15.86
C VAL A 19 21.19 12.10 -15.14
N SER A 20 20.27 12.44 -14.23
CA SER A 20 20.28 13.71 -13.50
C SER A 20 21.54 13.90 -12.63
N LYS A 21 22.22 12.82 -12.23
CA LYS A 21 23.48 12.89 -11.47
C LYS A 21 24.63 13.52 -12.25
N TYR A 22 24.61 13.45 -13.58
CA TYR A 22 25.69 13.97 -14.42
C TYR A 22 25.62 15.50 -14.62
N GLN A 23 24.51 16.15 -14.25
CA GLN A 23 24.33 17.62 -14.35
C GLN A 23 24.63 18.20 -15.74
N MET A 24 24.38 17.42 -16.79
CA MET A 24 24.61 17.78 -18.19
C MET A 24 23.33 17.57 -19.01
N ASP A 25 23.35 18.00 -20.28
CA ASP A 25 22.23 17.76 -21.19
C ASP A 25 21.99 16.25 -21.33
N ILE A 26 20.71 15.83 -21.33
CA ILE A 26 20.31 14.43 -21.43
C ILE A 26 20.92 13.78 -22.68
N TYR A 27 21.03 14.54 -23.78
CA TYR A 27 21.58 14.06 -25.04
C TYR A 27 23.11 13.89 -25.03
N ASP A 28 23.81 14.48 -24.06
CA ASP A 28 25.27 14.43 -23.97
C ASP A 28 25.78 13.39 -22.96
N VAL A 29 24.87 12.77 -22.19
CA VAL A 29 25.23 11.87 -21.08
C VAL A 29 25.95 10.61 -21.62
N PRO A 30 26.99 10.12 -20.94
CA PRO A 30 27.61 8.85 -21.29
C PRO A 30 26.64 7.67 -21.04
N ILE A 31 25.81 7.36 -22.04
CA ILE A 31 24.73 6.36 -21.92
C ILE A 31 25.24 4.99 -21.49
N VAL A 32 26.46 4.61 -21.88
CA VAL A 32 27.06 3.31 -21.50
C VAL A 32 27.26 3.24 -19.99
N GLU A 33 27.71 4.32 -19.37
CA GLU A 33 27.90 4.39 -17.91
C GLU A 33 26.55 4.36 -17.18
N VAL A 34 25.54 5.06 -17.72
CA VAL A 34 24.16 5.01 -17.19
C VAL A 34 23.59 3.59 -17.26
N ILE A 35 23.76 2.90 -18.38
CA ILE A 35 23.33 1.50 -18.57
C ILE A 35 24.02 0.59 -17.55
N GLU A 36 25.32 0.74 -17.33
CA GLU A 36 26.05 -0.05 -16.33
C GLU A 36 25.54 0.19 -14.91
N GLN A 37 25.27 1.45 -14.56
CA GLN A 37 24.69 1.78 -13.26
C GLN A 37 23.28 1.19 -13.09
N TYR A 38 22.45 1.25 -14.13
CA TYR A 38 21.11 0.64 -14.12
C TYR A 38 21.19 -0.87 -13.92
N LEU A 39 22.02 -1.59 -14.69
CA LEU A 39 22.18 -3.04 -14.59
C LEU A 39 22.77 -3.46 -13.24
N ALA A 40 23.75 -2.71 -12.72
CA ALA A 40 24.30 -2.92 -11.39
C ALA A 40 23.21 -2.77 -10.31
N TYR A 41 22.38 -1.73 -10.43
CA TYR A 41 21.27 -1.51 -9.51
C TYR A 41 20.27 -2.69 -9.52
N ILE A 42 19.79 -3.09 -10.68
CA ILE A 42 18.84 -4.21 -10.81
C ILE A 42 19.43 -5.54 -10.32
N SER A 43 20.70 -5.83 -10.62
CA SER A 43 21.35 -7.07 -10.15
C SER A 43 21.46 -7.15 -8.62
N THR A 44 21.80 -6.05 -7.95
CA THR A 44 21.83 -6.01 -6.47
C THR A 44 20.45 -6.25 -5.86
N LEU A 45 19.39 -5.83 -6.56
CA LEU A 45 18.01 -5.96 -6.10
C LEU A 45 17.43 -7.36 -6.32
N GLN A 46 17.73 -7.99 -7.46
CA GLN A 46 17.37 -9.39 -7.73
C GLN A 46 17.94 -10.34 -6.67
N ALA A 47 19.15 -10.06 -6.17
CA ALA A 47 19.77 -10.86 -5.11
C ALA A 47 19.03 -10.78 -3.77
N ILE A 48 18.27 -9.70 -3.54
CA ILE A 48 17.57 -9.42 -2.28
C ILE A 48 16.07 -9.74 -2.38
N LYS A 49 15.45 -9.60 -3.57
CA LYS A 49 14.01 -9.88 -3.81
C LYS A 49 13.76 -10.39 -5.24
N LEU A 50 13.02 -11.50 -5.35
CA LEU A 50 12.62 -12.11 -6.63
C LEU A 50 11.49 -11.33 -7.35
N GLU A 51 10.81 -10.42 -6.64
CA GLU A 51 9.62 -9.71 -7.11
C GLU A 51 9.98 -8.44 -7.91
N VAL A 52 11.02 -8.50 -8.74
CA VAL A 52 11.39 -7.38 -9.61
C VAL A 52 10.34 -7.28 -10.72
N ALA A 53 9.66 -6.13 -10.82
CA ALA A 53 8.59 -5.91 -11.80
C ALA A 53 9.09 -6.15 -13.24
N GLY A 54 8.28 -6.83 -14.05
CA GLY A 54 8.64 -7.24 -15.42
C GLY A 54 9.09 -6.08 -16.31
N GLU A 55 8.59 -4.87 -16.06
CA GLU A 55 8.96 -3.65 -16.77
C GLU A 55 10.46 -3.32 -16.66
N TYR A 56 11.07 -3.54 -15.50
CA TYR A 56 12.51 -3.31 -15.32
C TYR A 56 13.38 -4.30 -16.10
N MET A 57 12.89 -5.53 -16.28
CA MET A 57 13.57 -6.56 -17.08
C MET A 57 13.49 -6.26 -18.57
N VAL A 58 12.35 -5.78 -19.04
CA VAL A 58 12.18 -5.31 -20.43
C VAL A 58 13.11 -4.13 -20.71
N MET A 59 13.20 -3.16 -19.79
CA MET A 59 14.15 -2.07 -19.94
C MET A 59 15.61 -2.57 -19.91
N ALA A 60 15.95 -3.51 -19.02
CA ALA A 60 17.29 -4.07 -18.95
C ALA A 60 17.73 -4.73 -20.28
N SER A 61 16.84 -5.47 -20.94
CA SER A 61 17.14 -6.10 -22.23
C SER A 61 17.34 -5.06 -23.34
N GLN A 62 16.54 -4.00 -23.37
CA GLN A 62 16.69 -2.88 -24.31
C GLN A 62 18.03 -2.17 -24.11
N LEU A 63 18.41 -1.88 -22.85
CA LEU A 63 19.69 -1.25 -22.51
C LEU A 63 20.89 -2.14 -22.90
N MET A 64 20.78 -3.46 -22.74
CA MET A 64 21.81 -4.40 -23.19
C MET A 64 21.99 -4.37 -24.73
N LEU A 65 20.89 -4.30 -25.48
CA LEU A 65 20.93 -4.17 -26.94
C LEU A 65 21.64 -2.87 -27.36
N ILE A 66 21.29 -1.74 -26.73
CA ILE A 66 21.91 -0.44 -26.99
C ILE A 66 23.42 -0.50 -26.69
N LYS A 67 23.80 -1.04 -25.52
CA LYS A 67 25.21 -1.20 -25.14
C LYS A 67 25.99 -2.05 -26.15
N SER A 68 25.43 -3.18 -26.56
CA SER A 68 26.05 -4.08 -27.53
C SER A 68 26.30 -3.37 -28.87
N ARG A 69 25.26 -2.74 -29.44
CA ARG A 69 25.36 -2.01 -30.71
C ARG A 69 26.38 -0.87 -30.67
N LYS A 70 26.45 -0.13 -29.54
CA LYS A 70 27.35 1.01 -29.37
C LYS A 70 28.82 0.62 -29.26
N LEU A 71 29.11 -0.54 -28.64
CA LEU A 71 30.48 -1.03 -28.46
C LEU A 71 31.01 -1.82 -29.66
N LEU A 72 30.12 -2.32 -30.53
CA LEU A 72 30.51 -3.07 -31.72
C LEU A 72 31.06 -2.12 -32.81
N PRO A 73 32.18 -2.48 -33.48
CA PRO A 73 32.68 -1.71 -34.61
C PRO A 73 31.67 -1.77 -35.78
N LYS A 74 31.38 -0.63 -36.39
CA LYS A 74 30.55 -0.57 -37.62
C LYS A 74 31.38 -1.12 -38.79
N ILE A 75 31.11 -2.37 -39.18
CA ILE A 75 31.86 -3.09 -40.23
C ILE A 75 31.43 -2.64 -41.64
N VAL A 76 30.30 -1.96 -41.78
CA VAL A 76 29.79 -1.41 -43.05
C VAL A 76 29.11 -0.08 -42.75
N GLU A 77 29.20 0.89 -43.67
CA GLU A 77 28.27 2.02 -43.77
C GLU A 77 26.86 1.46 -44.05
N ALA A 78 26.26 0.83 -43.05
CA ALA A 78 24.84 0.56 -43.06
C ALA A 78 24.14 1.92 -43.03
N GLU A 79 23.15 2.11 -43.90
CA GLU A 79 22.24 3.24 -43.80
C GLU A 79 21.80 3.40 -42.34
N PRO A 80 21.76 4.63 -41.80
CA PRO A 80 21.29 4.82 -40.44
C PRO A 80 19.92 4.14 -40.32
N GLU A 81 19.80 3.18 -39.40
CA GLU A 81 18.48 2.63 -39.06
C GLU A 81 17.57 3.82 -38.76
N GLU A 82 16.39 3.85 -39.38
CA GLU A 82 15.45 4.98 -39.31
C GLU A 82 15.06 5.33 -37.85
N ASN A 83 15.26 4.38 -36.93
CA ASN A 83 15.13 4.55 -35.49
C ASN A 83 16.41 4.08 -34.77
N ASP A 84 17.25 5.03 -34.33
CA ASP A 84 18.35 4.72 -33.40
C ASP A 84 17.77 4.42 -32.00
N PRO A 85 17.90 3.19 -31.47
CA PRO A 85 17.32 2.83 -30.18
C PRO A 85 17.90 3.65 -29.02
N GLU A 86 19.10 4.22 -29.17
CA GLU A 86 19.65 5.16 -28.18
C GLU A 86 18.86 6.47 -28.17
N GLN A 87 18.61 7.05 -29.35
CA GLN A 87 17.87 8.31 -29.47
C GLN A 87 16.42 8.17 -29.02
N GLU A 88 15.79 7.02 -29.31
CA GLU A 88 14.44 6.72 -28.83
C GLU A 88 14.39 6.70 -27.30
N LEU A 89 15.36 6.04 -26.65
CA LEU A 89 15.44 6.00 -25.19
C LEU A 89 15.65 7.39 -24.57
N LEU A 90 16.56 8.19 -25.14
CA LEU A 90 16.82 9.55 -24.66
C LEU A 90 15.56 10.43 -24.78
N THR A 91 14.83 10.28 -25.88
CA THR A 91 13.55 10.99 -26.10
C THR A 91 12.52 10.57 -25.05
N GLN A 92 12.38 9.28 -24.77
CA GLN A 92 11.48 8.78 -23.71
C GLN A 92 11.84 9.33 -22.32
N ILE A 93 13.14 9.42 -22.00
CA ILE A 93 13.60 10.00 -20.73
C ILE A 93 13.26 11.49 -20.65
N GLU A 94 13.44 12.24 -21.75
CA GLU A 94 13.09 13.65 -21.78
C GLU A 94 11.57 13.88 -21.66
N GLU A 95 10.76 13.11 -22.39
CA GLU A 95 9.31 13.17 -22.28
C GLU A 95 8.84 12.88 -20.86
N TYR A 96 9.38 11.82 -20.24
CA TYR A 96 9.09 11.49 -18.86
C TYR A 96 9.48 12.62 -17.90
N ARG A 97 10.67 13.24 -18.08
CA ARG A 97 11.10 14.41 -17.29
C ARG A 97 10.10 15.55 -17.40
N ARG A 98 9.60 15.83 -18.60
CA ARG A 98 8.62 16.90 -18.84
C ARG A 98 7.31 16.61 -18.09
N PHE A 99 6.78 15.40 -18.18
CA PHE A 99 5.56 15.04 -17.46
C PHE A 99 5.77 15.02 -15.94
N LYS A 100 6.93 14.56 -15.46
CA LYS A 100 7.27 14.59 -14.04
C LYS A 100 7.24 16.01 -13.48
N ALA A 101 7.86 16.97 -14.19
CA ALA A 101 7.84 18.38 -13.80
C ALA A 101 6.42 18.98 -13.79
N ILE A 102 5.58 18.64 -14.79
CA ILE A 102 4.18 19.08 -14.83
C ILE A 102 3.39 18.47 -13.67
N SER A 103 3.60 17.19 -13.35
CA SER A 103 2.95 16.52 -12.22
C SER A 103 3.33 17.15 -10.88
N GLU A 104 4.58 17.54 -10.69
CA GLU A 104 5.05 18.27 -9.50
C GLU A 104 4.37 19.64 -9.39
N GLU A 105 4.25 20.40 -10.49
CA GLU A 105 3.53 21.67 -10.52
C GLU A 105 2.03 21.47 -10.22
N MET A 106 1.39 20.47 -10.82
CA MET A 106 0.00 20.12 -10.56
C MET A 106 -0.23 19.69 -9.11
N SER A 107 0.73 19.00 -8.49
CA SER A 107 0.69 18.66 -7.07
C SER A 107 0.73 19.91 -6.20
N ALA A 108 1.61 20.87 -6.50
CA ALA A 108 1.64 22.15 -5.79
C ALA A 108 0.33 22.95 -5.94
N GLN A 109 -0.26 22.95 -7.14
CA GLN A 109 -1.58 23.56 -7.37
C GLN A 109 -2.70 22.83 -6.60
N HIS A 110 -2.62 21.50 -6.52
CA HIS A 110 -3.53 20.68 -5.71
C HIS A 110 -3.43 21.06 -4.23
N ASP A 111 -2.22 21.18 -3.69
CA ASP A 111 -1.98 21.55 -2.30
C ASP A 111 -2.52 22.95 -1.97
N GLU A 112 -2.37 23.91 -2.89
CA GLU A 112 -3.02 25.22 -2.76
C GLU A 112 -4.55 25.10 -2.78
N ARG A 113 -5.11 24.33 -3.72
CA ARG A 113 -6.58 24.14 -3.83
C ARG A 113 -7.17 23.42 -2.61
N ALA A 114 -6.43 22.49 -2.02
CA ALA A 114 -6.83 21.68 -0.87
C ALA A 114 -7.01 22.52 0.41
N LYS A 115 -6.39 23.71 0.49
CA LYS A 115 -6.60 24.67 1.58
C LYS A 115 -8.01 25.29 1.58
N PHE A 116 -8.74 25.20 0.47
CA PHE A 116 -10.07 25.80 0.32
C PHE A 116 -11.17 24.74 0.46
N TYR A 117 -11.98 24.88 1.51
CA TYR A 117 -13.11 24.00 1.79
C TYR A 117 -14.42 24.57 1.22
N SER A 118 -15.23 23.70 0.62
CA SER A 118 -16.58 24.03 0.14
C SER A 118 -17.63 23.24 0.93
N LYS A 119 -18.82 23.82 1.08
CA LYS A 119 -19.97 23.10 1.63
C LYS A 119 -20.39 22.01 0.63
N PRO A 120 -20.91 20.86 1.10
CA PRO A 120 -21.54 19.90 0.23
C PRO A 120 -22.70 20.56 -0.51
N LYS A 121 -22.99 20.09 -1.73
CA LYS A 121 -24.13 20.57 -2.51
C LYS A 121 -25.41 20.35 -1.70
N GLN A 122 -26.16 21.42 -1.46
CA GLN A 122 -27.47 21.32 -0.82
C GLN A 122 -28.49 20.88 -1.87
N GLU A 123 -29.19 19.79 -1.59
CA GLU A 123 -30.35 19.39 -2.39
C GLU A 123 -31.51 20.33 -2.06
N LEU A 124 -32.01 21.03 -3.08
CA LEU A 124 -33.17 21.90 -2.96
C LEU A 124 -34.38 21.13 -3.47
N ILE A 125 -35.39 20.99 -2.61
CA ILE A 125 -36.65 20.35 -2.94
C ILE A 125 -37.69 21.46 -3.07
N PHE A 126 -38.26 21.61 -4.26
CA PHE A 126 -39.32 22.57 -4.55
C PHE A 126 -40.62 21.82 -4.86
N GLU A 127 -41.77 22.36 -4.46
CA GLU A 127 -43.07 21.71 -4.67
C GLU A 127 -43.47 21.63 -6.16
N ASP A 128 -42.96 22.55 -6.97
CA ASP A 128 -43.18 22.64 -8.42
C ASP A 128 -42.09 21.93 -9.25
N ALA A 129 -41.15 21.23 -8.60
CA ALA A 129 -40.12 20.48 -9.28
C ALA A 129 -40.70 19.26 -10.03
N VAL A 130 -40.49 19.23 -11.35
CA VAL A 130 -40.89 18.09 -12.19
C VAL A 130 -39.70 17.16 -12.37
N LEU A 131 -39.91 15.87 -12.10
CA LEU A 131 -38.89 14.85 -12.33
C LEU A 131 -38.62 14.69 -13.82
N VAL A 132 -37.38 14.93 -14.23
CA VAL A 132 -36.91 14.62 -15.59
C VAL A 132 -36.52 13.15 -15.63
N HIS A 133 -37.12 12.38 -16.53
CA HIS A 133 -36.82 10.96 -16.73
C HIS A 133 -35.66 10.74 -17.71
N ASP A 134 -34.56 11.46 -17.54
CA ASP A 134 -33.36 11.37 -18.38
C ASP A 134 -32.34 10.35 -17.86
N LYS A 135 -32.67 9.62 -16.78
CA LYS A 135 -31.81 8.62 -16.16
C LYS A 135 -32.31 7.21 -16.43
N THR A 136 -31.36 6.32 -16.63
CA THR A 136 -31.55 4.90 -16.93
C THR A 136 -31.06 4.03 -15.78
N ILE A 137 -31.40 2.73 -15.82
CA ILE A 137 -30.86 1.75 -14.86
C ILE A 137 -29.33 1.68 -14.93
N MET A 138 -28.74 1.92 -16.11
CA MET A 138 -27.30 1.96 -16.29
C MET A 138 -26.66 3.13 -15.52
N ASP A 139 -27.31 4.29 -15.49
CA ASP A 139 -26.82 5.45 -14.71
C ASP A 139 -26.80 5.15 -13.21
N LEU A 140 -27.82 4.45 -12.71
CA LEU A 140 -27.87 4.01 -11.31
C LEU A 140 -26.76 3.00 -11.01
N PHE A 141 -26.55 2.02 -11.89
CA PHE A 141 -25.48 1.02 -11.75
C PHE A 141 -24.10 1.67 -11.75
N LEU A 142 -23.83 2.59 -12.67
CA LEU A 142 -22.56 3.31 -12.77
C LEU A 142 -22.33 4.20 -11.54
N SER A 143 -23.36 4.92 -11.09
CA SER A 143 -23.29 5.76 -9.88
C SER A 143 -22.95 4.92 -8.65
N PHE A 144 -23.62 3.77 -8.48
CA PHE A 144 -23.34 2.86 -7.38
C PHE A 144 -21.93 2.24 -7.47
N SER A 145 -21.52 1.85 -8.67
CA SER A 145 -20.17 1.31 -8.91
C SER A 145 -19.08 2.33 -8.59
N HIS A 146 -19.31 3.62 -8.91
CA HIS A 146 -18.40 4.70 -8.56
C HIS A 146 -18.24 4.84 -7.04
N VAL A 147 -19.35 4.90 -6.31
CA VAL A 147 -19.34 4.98 -4.83
C VAL A 147 -18.63 3.77 -4.22
N MET A 148 -18.87 2.57 -4.76
CA MET A 148 -18.19 1.36 -4.31
C MET A 148 -16.67 1.39 -4.57
N ALA A 149 -16.25 1.89 -5.73
CA ALA A 149 -14.84 2.00 -6.07
C ALA A 149 -14.11 3.04 -5.19
N GLU A 150 -14.74 4.19 -4.91
CA GLU A 150 -14.21 5.19 -3.97
C GLU A 150 -14.07 4.61 -2.56
N LYS A 151 -15.11 3.93 -2.06
CA LYS A 151 -15.06 3.26 -0.75
C LYS A 151 -13.98 2.20 -0.69
N GLN A 152 -13.80 1.42 -1.75
CA GLN A 152 -12.74 0.42 -1.81
C GLN A 152 -11.34 1.06 -1.83
N ARG A 153 -11.17 2.20 -2.52
CA ARG A 153 -9.90 2.95 -2.51
C ARG A 153 -9.61 3.55 -1.15
N GLU A 154 -10.59 4.13 -0.47
CA GLU A 154 -10.43 4.61 0.92
C GLU A 154 -9.94 3.48 1.84
N LEU A 155 -10.56 2.30 1.74
CA LEU A 155 -10.19 1.12 2.53
C LEU A 155 -8.80 0.55 2.17
N LYS A 156 -8.34 0.72 0.93
CA LYS A 156 -6.99 0.32 0.50
C LYS A 156 -5.92 1.35 0.86
N ASN A 157 -6.26 2.64 0.76
CA ASN A 157 -5.35 3.77 0.99
C ASN A 157 -5.26 4.15 2.46
N SER A 158 -6.14 3.65 3.32
CA SER A 158 -5.85 3.55 4.74
C SER A 158 -4.72 2.55 4.94
N HIS A 159 -3.49 3.00 4.65
CA HIS A 159 -2.24 2.42 5.11
C HIS A 159 -2.06 2.56 6.63
N THR A 160 -3.12 2.87 7.37
CA THR A 160 -3.29 2.24 8.66
C THR A 160 -3.51 0.76 8.36
N VAL A 161 -2.41 0.01 8.29
CA VAL A 161 -2.39 -1.26 8.98
C VAL A 161 -2.81 -0.88 10.39
N VAL A 162 -4.12 -0.85 10.63
CA VAL A 162 -4.64 -1.25 11.92
C VAL A 162 -4.03 -2.62 11.98
N GLU A 163 -2.90 -2.74 12.69
CA GLU A 163 -2.49 -4.02 13.21
C GLU A 163 -3.76 -4.49 13.87
N ARG A 164 -4.47 -5.37 13.16
CA ARG A 164 -5.49 -6.14 13.79
C ARG A 164 -4.64 -6.93 14.76
N ASP A 165 -4.56 -6.43 15.99
CA ASP A 165 -4.42 -7.32 17.11
C ASP A 165 -5.69 -8.20 17.02
N ASP A 166 -5.64 -9.20 16.15
CA ASP A 166 -6.65 -10.21 15.96
C ASP A 166 -6.58 -11.06 17.22
N TYR A 167 -7.07 -10.53 18.34
CA TYR A 167 -7.29 -11.31 19.53
C TYR A 167 -8.43 -12.25 19.20
N ARG A 168 -8.10 -13.49 18.84
CA ARG A 168 -9.09 -14.53 18.61
C ARG A 168 -9.58 -15.01 19.96
N ILE A 169 -10.88 -15.29 20.04
CA ILE A 169 -11.51 -15.79 21.26
C ILE A 169 -10.84 -17.10 21.70
N GLU A 170 -10.49 -17.98 20.76
CA GLU A 170 -9.80 -19.26 20.97
C GLU A 170 -8.45 -19.10 21.70
N ASP A 171 -7.66 -18.08 21.33
CA ASP A 171 -6.35 -17.82 21.93
C ASP A 171 -6.53 -17.38 23.39
N MET A 172 -7.52 -16.52 23.65
CA MET A 172 -7.82 -16.02 25.00
C MET A 172 -8.44 -17.07 25.91
N MET A 173 -9.23 -18.00 25.36
CA MET A 173 -9.70 -19.17 26.10
C MET A 173 -8.51 -20.00 26.59
N THR A 174 -7.52 -20.23 25.72
CA THR A 174 -6.29 -20.96 26.08
C THR A 174 -5.55 -20.26 27.22
N VAL A 175 -5.39 -18.94 27.15
CA VAL A 175 -4.73 -18.15 28.22
C VAL A 175 -5.45 -18.28 29.55
N ILE A 176 -6.79 -18.22 29.58
CA ILE A 176 -7.57 -18.37 30.80
C ILE A 176 -7.42 -19.79 31.37
N THR A 177 -7.53 -20.81 30.53
CA THR A 177 -7.44 -22.23 30.94
C THR A 177 -6.04 -22.57 31.47
N GLU A 178 -4.97 -22.08 30.82
CA GLU A 178 -3.59 -22.24 31.31
C GLU A 178 -3.39 -21.59 32.68
N ARG A 179 -3.89 -20.37 32.87
CA ARG A 179 -3.80 -19.67 34.17
C ARG A 179 -4.61 -20.38 35.26
N LEU A 180 -5.77 -20.93 34.93
CA LEU A 180 -6.58 -21.73 35.84
C LEU A 180 -5.94 -23.09 36.18
N SER A 181 -5.18 -23.67 35.25
CA SER A 181 -4.40 -24.89 35.50
C SER A 181 -3.29 -24.67 36.54
N GLN A 182 -2.65 -23.49 36.52
CA GLN A 182 -1.59 -23.11 37.45
C GLN A 182 -2.15 -22.58 38.79
N SER A 183 -3.29 -21.92 38.74
CA SER A 183 -3.97 -21.33 39.90
C SER A 183 -5.45 -21.71 39.89
N LYS A 184 -5.85 -22.59 40.83
CA LYS A 184 -7.24 -23.12 40.92
C LYS A 184 -8.34 -22.05 41.03
N LYS A 185 -7.97 -20.79 41.28
CA LYS A 185 -8.86 -19.64 41.35
C LYS A 185 -8.20 -18.44 40.69
N LEU A 186 -8.95 -17.74 39.84
CA LEU A 186 -8.49 -16.56 39.14
C LEU A 186 -9.50 -15.41 39.31
N VAL A 187 -9.01 -14.21 39.64
CA VAL A 187 -9.86 -13.02 39.78
C VAL A 187 -9.90 -12.28 38.45
N LEU A 188 -11.08 -12.16 37.84
CA LEU A 188 -11.25 -11.62 36.49
C LEU A 188 -10.76 -10.17 36.37
N ASN A 189 -10.99 -9.36 37.40
CA ASN A 189 -10.51 -7.97 37.48
C ASN A 189 -8.98 -7.85 37.40
N ARG A 190 -8.22 -8.86 37.82
CA ARG A 190 -6.75 -8.84 37.69
C ARG A 190 -6.31 -9.10 36.26
N VAL A 191 -7.00 -10.00 35.55
CA VAL A 191 -6.73 -10.31 34.15
C VAL A 191 -7.00 -9.09 33.27
N PHE A 192 -8.12 -8.39 33.50
CA PHE A 192 -8.42 -7.17 32.74
C PHE A 192 -7.45 -6.01 32.99
N LYS A 193 -6.80 -5.96 34.16
CA LYS A 193 -5.74 -4.96 34.44
C LYS A 193 -4.44 -5.22 33.69
N GLU A 194 -4.23 -6.44 33.22
CA GLU A 194 -3.04 -6.84 32.45
C GLU A 194 -3.22 -6.65 30.93
N CYS A 195 -4.46 -6.47 30.46
CA CYS A 195 -4.76 -6.18 29.06
C CYS A 195 -4.18 -4.82 28.66
N GLN A 196 -3.53 -4.77 27.51
CA GLN A 196 -2.87 -3.57 26.97
C GLN A 196 -3.81 -2.77 26.05
N SER A 197 -4.89 -3.37 25.56
CA SER A 197 -5.83 -2.73 24.64
C SER A 197 -7.30 -3.05 24.94
N LEU A 198 -8.20 -2.17 24.49
CA LEU A 198 -9.66 -2.35 24.63
C LEU A 198 -10.19 -3.56 23.84
N PRO A 199 -9.73 -3.85 22.60
CA PRO A 199 -10.08 -5.07 21.89
C PRO A 199 -9.67 -6.34 22.64
N GLU A 200 -8.47 -6.37 23.24
CA GLU A 200 -8.00 -7.49 24.06
C GLU A 200 -8.94 -7.77 25.22
N MET A 201 -9.34 -6.71 25.94
CA MET A 201 -10.24 -6.79 27.08
C MET A 201 -11.62 -7.32 26.68
N ILE A 202 -12.17 -6.88 25.54
CA ILE A 202 -13.45 -7.37 25.01
C ILE A 202 -13.35 -8.84 24.62
N THR A 203 -12.31 -9.24 23.88
CA THR A 203 -12.11 -10.65 23.49
C THR A 203 -11.90 -11.54 24.71
N MET A 204 -11.14 -11.09 25.71
CA MET A 204 -10.93 -11.80 26.98
C MET A 204 -12.25 -12.03 27.72
N PHE A 205 -13.12 -11.01 27.76
CA PHE A 205 -14.45 -11.14 28.38
C PHE A 205 -15.32 -12.13 27.61
N LEU A 206 -15.35 -12.05 26.27
CA LEU A 206 -16.08 -13.00 25.43
C LEU A 206 -15.57 -14.43 25.58
N ALA A 207 -14.25 -14.64 25.66
CA ALA A 207 -13.64 -15.94 25.92
C ALA A 207 -14.06 -16.49 27.29
N THR A 208 -14.13 -15.62 28.31
CA THR A 208 -14.62 -16.02 29.65
C THR A 208 -16.08 -16.48 29.58
N LEU A 209 -16.94 -15.74 28.87
CA LEU A 209 -18.36 -16.13 28.69
C LEU A 209 -18.51 -17.44 27.91
N GLU A 210 -17.69 -17.66 26.89
CA GLU A 210 -17.72 -18.90 26.12
C GLU A 210 -17.26 -20.10 26.96
N LEU A 211 -16.22 -19.96 27.80
CA LEU A 211 -15.80 -21.01 28.73
C LEU A 211 -16.87 -21.37 29.76
N ILE A 212 -17.62 -20.37 30.25
CA ILE A 212 -18.77 -20.60 31.14
C ILE A 212 -19.87 -21.35 30.41
N LYS A 213 -20.17 -20.94 29.18
CA LYS A 213 -21.20 -21.57 28.34
C LYS A 213 -20.85 -23.04 28.01
N VAL A 214 -19.58 -23.35 27.77
CA VAL A 214 -19.09 -24.72 27.52
C VAL A 214 -18.88 -25.52 28.82
N HIS A 215 -19.13 -24.92 29.99
CA HIS A 215 -19.02 -25.53 31.32
C HIS A 215 -17.59 -25.98 31.69
N GLU A 216 -16.57 -25.32 31.15
CA GLU A 216 -15.17 -25.54 31.54
C GLU A 216 -14.76 -24.68 32.75
N VAL A 217 -15.46 -23.56 32.96
CA VAL A 217 -15.19 -22.60 34.04
C VAL A 217 -16.48 -22.26 34.80
N GLU A 218 -16.39 -22.32 36.12
CA GLU A 218 -17.41 -21.84 37.05
C GLU A 218 -17.11 -20.42 37.53
N VAL A 219 -18.15 -19.64 37.78
CA VAL A 219 -18.05 -18.26 38.27
C VAL A 219 -18.71 -18.13 39.63
N GLU A 220 -18.02 -17.44 40.52
CA GLU A 220 -18.52 -17.09 41.85
C GLU A 220 -18.37 -15.58 42.07
N GLN A 221 -19.46 -14.95 42.53
CA GLN A 221 -19.49 -13.55 42.94
C GLN A 221 -20.25 -13.47 44.28
N VAL A 222 -19.59 -12.94 45.32
CA VAL A 222 -20.10 -12.97 46.70
C VAL A 222 -21.10 -11.84 46.96
N GLU A 223 -20.87 -10.66 46.38
CA GLU A 223 -21.70 -9.46 46.55
C GLU A 223 -21.99 -8.83 45.19
N ASN A 224 -23.14 -8.17 45.05
CA ASN A 224 -23.47 -7.46 43.82
C ASN A 224 -22.39 -6.41 43.50
N PHE A 225 -21.87 -6.45 42.27
CA PHE A 225 -20.76 -5.61 41.80
C PHE A 225 -19.42 -5.86 42.52
N GLY A 226 -19.29 -6.96 43.28
CA GLY A 226 -18.03 -7.42 43.85
C GLY A 226 -17.13 -8.14 42.85
N ASP A 227 -15.95 -8.58 43.30
CA ASP A 227 -14.99 -9.30 42.46
C ASP A 227 -15.57 -10.61 41.90
N ILE A 228 -15.35 -10.83 40.61
CA ILE A 228 -15.73 -12.06 39.90
C ILE A 228 -14.56 -13.04 39.96
N VAL A 229 -14.80 -14.21 40.54
CA VAL A 229 -13.79 -15.28 40.68
C VAL A 229 -14.13 -16.44 39.75
N LEU A 230 -13.19 -16.78 38.88
CA LEU A 230 -13.23 -17.93 37.99
C LEU A 230 -12.62 -19.16 38.68
N ARG A 231 -13.23 -20.33 38.51
CA ARG A 231 -12.74 -21.63 38.98
C ARG A 231 -12.79 -22.64 37.84
N SER A 232 -11.77 -23.47 37.72
CA SER A 232 -11.82 -24.62 36.80
C SER A 232 -12.86 -25.61 37.29
N VAL A 233 -13.74 -26.05 36.41
CA VAL A 233 -14.58 -27.21 36.66
C VAL A 233 -13.66 -28.43 36.62
N SER A 234 -13.71 -29.29 37.65
CA SER A 234 -12.98 -30.56 37.69
C SER A 234 -13.86 -31.70 37.21
#